data_AF-F8J6U8-F1
#
_entry.id   AF-F8J6U8-F1
#
_cell.length_a   1.000
_cell.length_b   1.000
_cell.length_c   1.000
_cell.angle_alpha   90.00
_cell.angle_beta   90.00
_cell.angle_gamma   90.00
#
_symmetry.space_group_name_H-M   'P 1'
#
loop_
_entity.id
_entity.type
_entity.pdbx_description
1 polymer ?
#
loop_
_entity_poly.entity_id
_entity_poly.type
_entity_poly.pdbx_seq_one_letter_code
_entity_poly.pdbx_strand_id
1 'polypeptide(L)' 'MSEQMGSGDLAELVHQMEQSEDDPRQCYALVKERISEFRDSGRAVPDELKKLERRFMTECMLASQGR' A
#
# COMPACT_ATOMS: atom_id res chain seq x y z
N MET A 1 -14.58 1.41 -22.62
CA MET A 1 -14.81 0.51 -21.48
C MET A 1 -13.63 0.72 -20.54
N SER A 2 -13.81 1.56 -19.54
CA SER A 2 -12.73 1.98 -18.64
C SER A 2 -12.50 0.91 -17.59
N GLU A 3 -11.52 0.04 -17.87
CA GLU A 3 -10.59 -0.56 -16.91
C GLU A 3 -11.12 -0.74 -15.48
N GLN A 4 -12.14 -1.59 -15.31
CA GLN A 4 -12.59 -2.10 -14.01
C GLN A 4 -11.76 -3.34 -13.61
N MET A 5 -10.43 -3.26 -13.80
CA MET A 5 -9.45 -4.27 -13.41
C MET A 5 -8.40 -3.60 -12.53
N GLY A 6 -8.80 -3.26 -11.30
CA GLY A 6 -7.90 -2.63 -10.33
C GLY A 6 -8.48 -2.54 -8.92
N SER A 7 -9.81 -2.67 -8.76
CA SER A 7 -10.45 -2.63 -7.44
C SER A 7 -10.28 -3.90 -6.62
N GLY A 8 -10.15 -5.08 -7.24
CA GLY A 8 -9.98 -6.35 -6.50
C GLY A 8 -8.66 -6.39 -5.73
N ASP A 9 -7.55 -6.17 -6.44
CA ASP A 9 -6.20 -6.12 -5.86
C ASP A 9 -6.06 -5.07 -4.76
N LEU A 10 -6.67 -3.89 -4.95
CA LEU A 10 -6.60 -2.81 -3.98
C LEU A 10 -7.51 -3.07 -2.77
N ALA A 11 -8.72 -3.60 -2.97
CA ALA A 11 -9.64 -3.91 -1.87
C ALA A 11 -9.07 -5.00 -0.96
N GLU A 12 -8.45 -6.04 -1.53
CA GLU A 12 -7.78 -7.09 -0.76
C GLU A 12 -6.56 -6.54 -0.01
N LEU A 13 -5.80 -5.64 -0.63
CA LEU A 13 -4.70 -4.96 0.06
C LEU A 13 -5.23 -4.15 1.24
N VAL A 14 -6.23 -3.29 1.03
CA VAL A 14 -6.84 -2.48 2.10
C VAL A 14 -7.35 -3.36 3.24
N HIS A 15 -7.99 -4.49 2.93
CA HIS A 15 -8.47 -5.42 3.95
C HIS A 15 -7.34 -6.06 4.79
N GLN A 16 -6.19 -6.35 4.18
CA GLN A 16 -5.00 -6.82 4.90
C GLN A 16 -4.39 -5.72 5.79
N MET A 17 -4.51 -4.46 5.35
CA MET A 17 -4.04 -3.30 6.11
C MET A 17 -4.94 -2.98 7.30
N GLU A 18 -6.27 -3.11 7.16
CA GLU A 18 -7.22 -3.01 8.28
C GLU A 18 -6.88 -4.01 9.39
N GLN A 19 -6.45 -5.22 9.03
CA GLN A 19 -5.99 -6.22 10.01
C GLN A 19 -4.63 -5.89 10.66
N SER A 20 -3.86 -4.98 10.07
CA SER A 20 -2.52 -4.58 10.50
C SER A 20 -2.47 -3.15 11.05
N GLU A 21 -3.61 -2.52 11.34
CA GLU A 21 -3.73 -1.11 11.74
C GLU A 21 -2.87 -0.71 12.96
N ASP A 22 -2.52 -1.67 13.82
CA ASP A 22 -1.73 -1.44 15.03
C ASP A 22 -0.26 -1.07 14.74
N ASP A 23 0.27 -1.40 13.56
CA ASP A 23 1.65 -1.06 13.20
C ASP A 23 1.76 -0.48 11.77
N PRO A 24 2.00 0.84 11.63
CA PRO A 24 2.09 1.47 10.31
C PRO A 24 3.26 0.96 9.47
N ARG A 25 4.26 0.30 10.07
CA ARG A 25 5.40 -0.29 9.34
C ARG A 25 5.00 -1.57 8.64
N GLN A 26 4.10 -2.36 9.23
CA GLN A 26 3.52 -3.52 8.56
C GLN A 26 2.68 -3.08 7.35
N CYS A 27 1.83 -2.07 7.54
CA CYS A 27 1.08 -1.45 6.44
C CYS A 27 1.99 -0.94 5.31
N TYR A 28 3.07 -0.23 5.64
CA TYR A 28 4.04 0.23 4.64
C TYR A 28 4.72 -0.93 3.89
N ALA A 29 5.09 -2.01 4.60
CA ALA A 29 5.71 -3.18 3.98
C ALA A 29 4.78 -3.88 2.98
N LEU A 30 3.50 -4.06 3.32
CA LEU A 30 2.48 -4.64 2.44
C LEU A 30 2.32 -3.84 1.14
N VAL A 31 2.23 -2.51 1.24
CA VAL A 31 2.11 -1.65 0.04
C VAL A 31 3.37 -1.73 -0.81
N LYS A 32 4.55 -1.72 -0.18
CA LYS A 32 5.83 -1.80 -0.88
C LYS A 32 6.01 -3.14 -1.60
N GLU A 33 5.59 -4.24 -0.98
CA GLU A 33 5.58 -5.56 -1.59
C GLU A 33 4.69 -5.56 -2.84
N ARG A 34 3.44 -5.11 -2.72
CA ARG A 34 2.52 -5.02 -3.86
C ARG A 34 3.08 -4.15 -4.99
N ILE A 35 3.64 -2.98 -4.68
CA ILE A 35 4.31 -2.12 -5.68
C ILE A 35 5.45 -2.87 -6.39
N SER A 36 6.20 -3.68 -5.66
CA SER A 36 7.29 -4.48 -6.22
C SER A 36 6.76 -5.57 -7.15
N GLU A 37 5.65 -6.23 -6.82
CA GLU A 37 4.99 -7.20 -7.71
C GLU A 37 4.51 -6.56 -9.02
N PHE A 38 3.92 -5.35 -8.95
CA PHE A 38 3.55 -4.61 -10.16
C PHE A 38 4.79 -4.31 -11.03
N ARG A 39 5.90 -3.89 -10.40
CA ARG A 39 7.15 -3.61 -11.12
C ARG A 39 7.77 -4.88 -11.73
N ASP A 40 7.81 -5.97 -10.97
CA ASP A 40 8.39 -7.26 -11.38
C ASP A 40 7.60 -7.87 -12.54
N SER A 41 6.27 -7.77 -12.50
CA SER A 41 5.39 -8.16 -13.60
C SER A 41 5.42 -7.22 -14.81
N GLY A 42 6.25 -6.16 -14.78
CA GLY A 42 6.34 -5.17 -15.86
C GLY A 42 5.10 -4.28 -16.00
N ARG A 43 4.19 -4.31 -15.01
CA ARG A 43 2.96 -3.52 -14.99
C ARG A 43 3.23 -2.12 -14.44
N ALA A 44 2.47 -1.14 -14.95
CA ALA A 44 2.50 0.19 -14.38
C ALA A 44 1.93 0.16 -12.95
N VAL A 45 2.67 0.74 -12.00
CA VAL A 45 2.21 0.87 -10.62
C VAL A 45 1.10 1.93 -10.57
N PRO A 46 -0.13 1.58 -10.16
CA PRO A 46 -1.24 2.53 -10.06
C PRO A 46 -0.93 3.64 -9.04
N ASP A 47 -1.38 4.85 -9.33
CA ASP A 47 -1.09 6.03 -8.49
C ASP A 47 -1.68 5.93 -7.08
N GLU A 48 -2.77 5.18 -6.91
CA GLU A 48 -3.34 4.91 -5.58
C GLU A 48 -2.35 4.16 -4.68
N LEU A 49 -1.62 3.16 -5.19
CA LEU A 49 -0.58 2.47 -4.42
C LEU A 49 0.56 3.42 -4.04
N LYS A 50 0.96 4.32 -4.94
CA LYS A 50 1.99 5.33 -4.65
C LYS A 50 1.53 6.33 -3.58
N LYS A 51 0.24 6.70 -3.57
CA LYS A 51 -0.33 7.56 -2.52
C LYS A 51 -0.35 6.85 -1.18
N LEU A 52 -0.76 5.58 -1.13
CA LEU A 52 -0.74 4.77 0.08
C LEU A 52 0.69 4.62 0.62
N GLU A 53 1.67 4.34 -0.24
CA GLU A 53 3.08 4.22 0.14
C GLU A 53 3.57 5.48 0.87
N ARG A 54 3.29 6.67 0.32
CA ARG A 54 3.68 7.95 0.95
C ARG A 54 2.96 8.20 2.26
N ARG A 55 1.67 7.85 2.36
CA ARG A 55 0.89 7.99 3.59
C ARG A 55 1.49 7.13 4.71
N PHE A 56 1.67 5.84 4.47
CA PHE A 56 2.22 4.94 5.49
C PHE A 56 3.68 5.22 5.81
N MET A 57 4.48 5.70 4.85
CA MET A 57 5.84 6.18 5.15
C MET A 57 5.81 7.34 6.16
N THR A 58 4.88 8.27 6.00
CA THR A 58 4.68 9.39 6.93
C THR A 58 4.21 8.88 8.29
N GLU A 59 3.24 7.97 8.33
CA GLU A 59 2.74 7.37 9.57
C GLU A 59 3.82 6.55 10.30
N CYS A 60 4.69 5.82 9.58
CA CYS A 60 5.88 5.17 10.14
C CYS A 60 6.84 6.17 10.79
N MET A 61 7.08 7.30 10.13
CA MET A 61 7.93 8.37 10.66
C MET A 61 7.34 9.01 11.91
N LEU A 62 6.01 9.18 11.96
CA LEU A 62 5.31 9.70 13.13
C LEU A 62 5.33 8.68 14.30
N ALA A 63 5.05 7.40 14.02
CA ALA A 63 5.08 6.34 15.02
C ALA A 63 6.49 6.09 15.58
N SER A 64 7.54 6.28 14.76
CA SER A 64 8.93 6.14 15.20
C SER A 64 9.47 7.35 15.96
N GLN A 65 8.90 8.54 15.76
CA GLN A 65 9.32 9.75 16.49
C GLN A 65 8.77 9.86 17.91
N GLY A 66 7.85 8.97 18.30
CA GLY A 66 7.31 8.94 19.66
C GLY A 66 6.37 10.11 19.94
N ARG A 67 5.23 9.80 20.53
CA ARG A 67 4.32 10.78 21.12
C ARG A 67 4.80 11.18 22.51
#